data_AF-A0A950KQT2-F1
#
_entry.id   AF-A0A950KQT2-F1
#
_cell.length_a   1.000
_cell.length_b   1.000
_cell.length_c   1.000
_cell.angle_alpha   90.00
_cell.angle_beta   90.00
_cell.angle_gamma   90.00
#
_symmetry.space_group_name_H-M   'P 1'
#
loop_
_entity.id
_entity.type
_entity.pdbx_description
1 polymer ?
#
loop_
_entity_poly.entity_id
_entity_poly.type
_entity_poly.pdbx_seq_one_letter_code
_entity_poly.pdbx_strand_id
1 'polypeptide(L)'
;MAALFAPCDPGLCRMLLSVVSQSSTGPKRDRNEDYLGYWQPSDQDERIRRGTVAVIADGLGGLRRGDVASRLAVETALAAFQGADLDTSP
;
A
#
# COMPACT_ATOMS: atom_id res chain seq x y z
N MET A 1 8.80 17.33 14.20
CA MET A 1 9.99 17.21 13.32
C MET A 1 9.56 17.78 11.97
N ALA A 2 10.02 18.99 11.64
CA ALA A 2 9.52 19.76 10.51
C ALA A 2 10.07 19.19 9.18
N ALA A 3 9.19 18.85 8.24
CA ALA A 3 9.57 18.57 6.86
C ALA A 3 9.70 19.91 6.13
N LEU A 4 10.92 20.25 5.72
CA LEU A 4 11.20 21.36 4.83
C LEU A 4 10.67 21.00 3.43
N PHE A 5 9.71 21.78 2.94
CA PHE A 5 9.26 21.73 1.55
C PHE A 5 10.37 22.29 0.67
N ALA A 6 11.09 21.41 -0.03
CA ALA A 6 11.95 21.82 -1.14
C ALA A 6 11.08 22.12 -2.38
N PRO A 7 11.37 23.20 -3.13
CA PRO A 7 10.62 23.53 -4.34
C PRO A 7 10.77 22.44 -5.42
N CYS A 8 9.68 22.20 -6.14
CA CYS A 8 9.58 21.21 -7.22
C CYS A 8 10.37 21.67 -8.45
N ASP A 9 11.45 20.95 -8.77
CA ASP A 9 12.23 21.13 -9.99
C ASP A 9 11.60 20.27 -11.11
N PRO A 10 11.16 20.84 -12.26
CA PRO A 10 10.42 20.10 -13.29
C PRO A 10 11.15 18.88 -13.89
N GLY A 11 12.49 18.83 -13.76
CA GLY A 11 13.32 17.71 -14.20
C GLY A 11 13.55 16.60 -13.17
N LEU A 12 13.00 16.74 -11.96
CA LEU A 12 13.38 15.96 -10.77
C LEU A 12 12.15 15.59 -9.91
N CYS A 13 11.00 15.30 -10.55
CA CYS A 13 9.78 14.84 -9.88
C CYS A 13 10.03 13.60 -9.01
N ARG A 14 10.48 13.83 -7.78
CA ARG A 14 10.63 12.84 -6.73
C ARG A 14 9.24 12.51 -6.22
N MET A 15 8.59 11.56 -6.87
CA MET A 15 7.34 10.98 -6.39
C MET A 15 7.64 10.04 -5.21
N LEU A 16 8.08 10.60 -4.09
CA LEU A 16 8.32 9.86 -2.84
C LEU A 16 7.13 10.10 -1.91
N LEU A 17 6.45 9.03 -1.48
CA LEU A 17 5.31 9.15 -0.59
C LEU A 17 5.71 8.87 0.85
N SER A 18 5.30 9.76 1.75
CA SER A 18 5.32 9.50 3.19
C SER A 18 3.96 8.93 3.59
N VAL A 19 3.93 7.66 3.95
CA VAL A 19 2.69 6.95 4.28
C VAL A 19 2.66 6.63 5.77
N VAL A 20 1.51 6.90 6.38
CA VAL A 20 1.19 6.53 7.75
C VAL A 20 -0.05 5.64 7.68
N SER A 21 0.01 4.48 8.33
CA SER A 21 -1.10 3.53 8.40
C SER A 21 -1.49 3.28 9.85
N GLN A 22 -2.79 3.27 10.11
CA GLN A 22 -3.35 2.90 11.41
C GLN A 22 -4.61 2.06 11.18
N SER A 23 -4.76 0.99 11.95
CA SER A 23 -6.00 0.23 12.03
C SER A 23 -6.25 -0.19 13.48
N SER A 24 -7.52 -0.38 13.81
CA SER A 24 -7.97 -0.74 15.15
C SER A 24 -9.16 -1.69 15.02
N THR A 25 -9.21 -2.72 15.86
CA THR A 25 -10.37 -3.62 15.97
C THR A 25 -11.66 -2.88 16.31
N GLY A 26 -11.54 -1.73 16.98
CA GLY A 26 -12.68 -1.04 17.57
C GLY A 26 -13.27 -1.80 18.77
N PRO A 27 -14.36 -1.29 19.36
CA PRO A 27 -14.86 -1.75 20.66
C PRO A 27 -15.79 -2.98 20.60
N LYS A 28 -16.23 -3.40 19.41
CA LYS A 28 -17.32 -4.39 19.25
C LYS A 28 -16.90 -5.76 18.74
N ARG A 29 -15.73 -5.88 18.13
CA ARG A 29 -15.24 -7.14 17.55
C ARG A 29 -14.10 -7.69 18.37
N ASP A 30 -13.95 -9.01 18.36
CA ASP A 30 -12.86 -9.71 19.05
C ASP A 30 -11.55 -9.71 18.25
N ARG A 31 -11.64 -9.44 16.95
CA ARG A 31 -10.53 -9.52 16.01
C ARG A 31 -10.65 -8.45 14.95
N ASN A 32 -9.51 -7.83 14.62
CA ASN A 32 -9.41 -6.93 13.50
C ASN A 32 -9.30 -7.74 12.21
N GLU A 33 -10.24 -7.53 11.29
CA GLU A 33 -10.27 -8.18 9.98
C GLU A 33 -9.82 -7.22 8.88
N ASP A 34 -9.42 -6.01 9.22
CA ASP A 34 -8.76 -5.08 8.30
C ASP A 34 -7.27 -5.38 8.20
N TYR A 35 -6.71 -5.24 7.01
CA TYR A 35 -5.27 -5.27 6.80
C TYR A 35 -4.83 -4.17 5.83
N LEU A 36 -3.68 -3.56 6.12
CA LEU A 36 -3.08 -2.47 5.34
C LEU A 36 -1.71 -2.91 4.85
N GLY A 37 -1.37 -2.50 3.63
CA GLY A 37 -0.06 -2.73 3.03
C GLY A 37 0.41 -1.53 2.24
N TYR A 38 1.72 -1.35 2.18
CA TYR A 38 2.35 -0.27 1.44
C TYR A 38 3.68 -0.73 0.85
N TRP A 39 3.96 -0.31 -0.37
CA TRP A 39 5.25 -0.51 -1.00
C TRP A 39 5.57 0.62 -1.96
N GLN A 40 6.80 1.13 -1.88
CA GLN A 40 7.38 2.03 -2.87
C GLN A 40 8.78 1.55 -3.26
N PRO A 41 9.18 1.67 -4.53
CA PRO A 41 10.56 1.44 -4.94
C PRO A 41 11.53 2.44 -4.27
N SER A 42 12.74 1.98 -3.93
CA SER A 42 13.81 2.85 -3.44
C SER A 42 14.48 3.63 -4.57
N ASP A 43 14.49 3.07 -5.78
CA ASP A 43 15.01 3.71 -6.98
C ASP A 43 14.01 4.74 -7.56
N GLN A 44 14.53 5.83 -8.10
CA GLN A 44 13.70 6.92 -8.63
C GLN A 44 13.09 6.59 -9.99
N ASP A 45 13.86 5.95 -10.87
CA ASP A 45 13.39 5.61 -12.21
C ASP A 45 12.33 4.50 -12.15
N GLU A 46 12.53 3.52 -11.26
CA GLU A 46 11.51 2.51 -10.98
C GLU A 46 10.24 3.12 -10.40
N ARG A 47 10.35 4.08 -9.46
CA ARG A 47 9.18 4.83 -8.95
C ARG A 47 8.42 5.56 -10.05
N ILE A 48 9.12 6.16 -11.01
CA ILE A 48 8.46 6.89 -12.11
C ILE A 48 7.72 5.92 -13.04
N ARG A 49 8.29 4.75 -13.31
CA ARG A 49 7.71 3.79 -14.27
C ARG A 49 6.62 2.91 -13.64
N ARG A 50 6.88 2.37 -12.44
CA ARG A 50 5.99 1.45 -11.73
C ARG A 50 5.00 2.16 -10.83
N GLY A 51 5.43 3.27 -10.23
CA GLY A 51 4.67 3.96 -9.20
C GLY A 51 4.85 3.35 -7.81
N THR A 52 3.94 3.72 -6.92
CA THR A 52 3.90 3.33 -5.51
C THR A 52 2.49 2.83 -5.22
N VAL A 53 2.36 1.83 -4.33
CA VAL A 53 1.07 1.23 -4.01
C VAL A 53 0.81 1.24 -2.51
N ALA A 54 -0.41 1.64 -2.14
CA ALA A 54 -0.98 1.42 -0.82
C ALA A 54 -2.27 0.61 -1.00
N VAL A 55 -2.45 -0.44 -0.20
CA VAL A 55 -3.57 -1.37 -0.29
C VAL A 55 -4.25 -1.46 1.06
N ILE A 56 -5.57 -1.50 1.05
CA ILE A 56 -6.40 -1.81 2.22
C ILE A 56 -7.39 -2.91 1.84
N ALA A 57 -7.60 -3.87 2.73
CA ALA A 57 -8.62 -4.89 2.59
C ALA A 57 -9.38 -5.08 3.91
N ASP A 58 -10.69 -5.23 3.83
CA ASP A 58 -11.59 -5.59 4.94
C ASP A 58 -12.04 -7.04 4.73
N GLY A 59 -11.75 -7.90 5.71
CA GLY A 59 -12.17 -9.29 5.71
C GLY A 59 -13.65 -9.41 6.09
N LEU A 60 -14.42 -10.16 5.31
CA LEU A 60 -15.86 -10.34 5.57
C LEU A 60 -16.10 -11.14 6.87
N GLY A 61 -16.55 -10.43 7.91
CA GLY A 61 -17.03 -11.03 9.15
C GLY A 61 -18.30 -11.88 8.91
N GLY A 62 -18.19 -13.18 9.11
CA GLY A 62 -19.29 -14.15 8.92
C GLY A 62 -18.81 -15.51 8.40
N LEU A 63 -17.70 -15.51 7.66
CA LEU A 63 -16.91 -16.71 7.38
C LEU A 63 -15.75 -16.78 8.39
N ARG A 64 -15.29 -17.97 8.76
CA ARG A 64 -14.15 -18.08 9.68
C ARG A 64 -12.89 -17.49 9.01
N ARG A 65 -12.15 -16.66 9.76
CA ARG A 65 -10.80 -16.13 9.44
C ARG A 65 -10.77 -14.95 8.44
N GLY A 66 -11.61 -13.93 8.61
CA GLY A 66 -11.55 -12.71 7.80
C GLY A 66 -10.20 -11.99 7.89
N ASP A 67 -9.53 -12.05 9.04
CA ASP A 67 -8.15 -11.57 9.25
C ASP A 67 -7.11 -12.22 8.32
N VAL A 68 -7.31 -13.50 7.99
CA VAL A 68 -6.42 -14.21 7.07
C VAL A 68 -6.75 -13.86 5.64
N ALA A 69 -8.04 -13.70 5.32
CA ALA A 69 -8.48 -13.32 4.00
C ALA A 69 -8.00 -11.91 3.62
N SER A 70 -8.15 -10.92 4.50
CA SER A 70 -7.70 -9.54 4.24
C SER A 70 -6.18 -9.44 4.12
N ARG A 71 -5.45 -10.13 5.02
CA ARG A 71 -3.98 -10.21 4.92
C ARG A 71 -3.54 -10.84 3.60
N LEU A 72 -4.12 -11.98 3.23
CA LEU A 72 -3.79 -12.66 1.97
C LEU A 72 -4.09 -11.77 0.76
N ALA A 73 -5.22 -11.07 0.76
CA ALA A 73 -5.59 -10.15 -0.32
C ALA A 73 -4.55 -9.04 -0.50
N VAL A 74 -4.13 -8.39 0.59
CA VAL A 74 -3.11 -7.34 0.56
C VAL A 74 -1.74 -7.88 0.13
N GLU A 75 -1.26 -8.96 0.74
CA GLU A 75 0.05 -9.54 0.41
C GLU A 75 0.10 -9.99 -1.07
N THR A 76 -0.98 -10.60 -1.57
CA THR A 76 -1.10 -11.02 -2.97
C THR A 76 -1.14 -9.82 -3.92
N ALA A 77 -1.93 -8.79 -3.59
CA ALA A 77 -2.02 -7.58 -4.41
C ALA A 77 -0.67 -6.85 -4.48
N LEU A 78 0.05 -6.76 -3.36
CA LEU A 78 1.39 -6.16 -3.32
C LEU A 78 2.40 -6.97 -4.14
N ALA A 79 2.39 -8.30 -4.03
CA ALA A 79 3.27 -9.16 -4.80
C ALA A 79 2.97 -9.06 -6.30
N ALA A 80 1.69 -9.04 -6.69
CA ALA A 80 1.26 -8.87 -8.07
C ALA A 80 1.71 -7.50 -8.63
N PHE A 81 1.54 -6.41 -7.88
CA PHE A 81 1.97 -5.08 -8.30
C PHE A 81 3.49 -4.97 -8.47
N GLN A 82 4.25 -5.55 -7.53
CA GLN A 82 5.72 -5.58 -7.59
C GLN A 82 6.23 -6.42 -8.77
N GLY A 83 5.56 -7.54 -9.06
CA GLY A 83 5.94 -8.46 -10.13
C GLY A 83 5.34 -8.15 -11.50
N ALA A 84 4.43 -7.18 -11.61
CA ALA A 84 3.78 -6.84 -12.87
C ALA A 84 4.79 -6.34 -13.91
N ASP A 85 4.61 -6.74 -15.16
CA ASP A 85 5.35 -6.17 -16.27
C ASP A 85 4.83 -4.75 -16.54
N LEU A 86 5.76 -3.81 -16.71
CA LEU A 86 5.47 -2.37 -16.83
C LEU A 86 4.80 -2.03 -18.16
N ASP A 87 4.90 -2.92 -19.15
CA ASP A 87 4.29 -2.77 -20.46
C ASP A 87 2.88 -3.42 -20.51
N THR A 88 2.41 -3.99 -19.40
CA THR A 88 1.05 -4.54 -19.31
C THR A 88 0.04 -3.39 -19.34
N SER A 89 -0.67 -3.23 -20.46
CA SER A 89 -1.84 -2.35 -20.51
C SER A 89 -2.96 -2.87 -19.57
N PRO A 90 -3.72 -1.98 -18.92
CA PRO A 90 -4.83 -2.36 -18.05
C PRO A 90 -5.94 -3.10 -18.79
#